data_AF-A0A2P7BDM1-F1
#
_entry.id   AF-A0A2P7BDM1-F1
#
_cell.length_a   1.000
_cell.length_b   1.000
_cell.length_c   1.000
_cell.angle_alpha   90.00
_cell.angle_beta   90.00
_cell.angle_gamma   90.00
#
_symmetry.space_group_name_H-M   'P 1'
#
loop_
_entity.id
_entity.type
_entity.pdbx_description
1 polymer ?
#
loop_
_entity_poly.entity_id
_entity_poly.type
_entity_poly.pdbx_seq_one_letter_code
_entity_poly.pdbx_strand_id
1 'polypeptide(L)'
;MLALLVAPPIWRRAMLITRRNVEAETPLTLNEIQAQMDGMRAGHAVAERKLELTLQDEKEKAALQLVELGARERLARNLKADLAARDETIAALCARLADHEQNLEKSTKNLSGTEKSLEQRSSELELLNRRMSNLAINSDSLQIELAAQSTRIENLSDELKQARQGKRDSDEQRRKVEADLQALQHSSAQEAKRSAEFEKQAHGLMAKLSDTEARLSRREKEIERINERLRKVLAEGRKQGSSVLDVPRGKQAVVEAQEAKILREEMNALASQVVAMVARLEGPASPINELLAKAGNDLPRVHDENGELIVSLADRIRALQAAASEAGKTAESR
;
A
#
# COMPACT_ATOMS: atom_id res chain seq x y z
N MET A 1 180.48 -92.15 27.93
CA MET A 1 180.32 -92.97 26.71
C MET A 1 179.49 -94.23 27.03
N LEU A 2 178.16 -94.11 27.20
CA LEU A 2 177.21 -95.25 27.26
C LEU A 2 175.74 -94.80 27.03
N ALA A 3 175.41 -93.52 27.30
CA ALA A 3 174.03 -93.01 27.17
C ALA A 3 173.52 -92.79 25.72
N LEU A 4 174.39 -92.67 24.72
CA LEU A 4 173.96 -92.36 23.34
C LEU A 4 173.56 -93.60 22.51
N LEU A 5 173.88 -94.82 22.97
CA LEU A 5 173.60 -96.04 22.21
C LEU A 5 172.17 -96.58 22.45
N VAL A 6 171.56 -96.26 23.59
CA VAL A 6 170.28 -96.86 24.03
C VAL A 6 169.07 -95.96 23.74
N ALA A 7 169.28 -94.70 23.34
CA ALA A 7 168.18 -93.76 23.06
C ALA A 7 167.28 -94.17 21.86
N PRO A 8 167.79 -94.66 20.71
CA PRO A 8 166.95 -95.00 19.56
C PRO A 8 165.90 -96.12 19.77
N PRO A 9 166.20 -97.27 20.43
CA PRO A 9 165.21 -98.33 20.61
C PRO A 9 164.09 -97.97 21.59
N ILE A 10 164.40 -97.18 22.63
CA ILE A 10 163.39 -96.75 23.62
C ILE A 10 162.38 -95.81 22.95
N TRP A 11 162.84 -94.88 22.10
CA TRP A 11 161.96 -93.96 21.37
C TRP A 11 161.02 -94.69 20.39
N ARG A 12 161.53 -95.69 19.66
CA ARG A 12 160.70 -96.51 18.76
C ARG A 12 159.62 -97.29 19.52
N ARG A 13 159.95 -97.84 20.69
CA ARG A 13 159.00 -98.61 21.50
C ARG A 13 157.94 -97.70 22.14
N ALA A 14 158.34 -96.51 22.59
CA ALA A 14 157.43 -95.50 23.10
C ALA A 14 156.40 -95.06 22.03
N MET A 15 156.84 -94.79 20.79
CA MET A 15 155.95 -94.43 19.67
C MET A 15 154.94 -95.54 19.30
N LEU A 16 155.37 -96.80 19.38
CA LEU A 16 154.47 -97.93 19.08
C LEU A 16 153.38 -98.09 20.13
N ILE A 17 153.72 -97.90 21.42
CA ILE A 17 152.76 -97.97 22.52
C ILE A 17 151.81 -96.77 22.49
N THR A 18 152.31 -95.55 22.23
CA THR A 18 151.43 -94.38 22.09
C THR A 18 150.52 -94.50 20.87
N ARG A 19 151.00 -95.03 19.75
CA ARG A 19 150.16 -95.29 18.57
C ARG A 19 149.06 -96.32 18.87
N ARG A 20 149.40 -97.45 19.51
CA ARG A 20 148.41 -98.47 19.89
C ARG A 20 147.40 -97.96 20.92
N ASN A 21 147.83 -97.15 21.89
CA ASN A 21 146.92 -96.58 22.89
C ASN A 21 145.99 -95.52 22.27
N VAL A 22 146.48 -94.66 21.36
CA VAL A 22 145.63 -93.69 20.65
C VAL A 22 144.63 -94.38 19.72
N GLU A 23 145.06 -95.45 19.03
CA GLU A 23 144.18 -96.30 18.21
C GLU A 23 143.12 -97.03 19.07
N ALA A 24 143.41 -97.33 20.35
CA ALA A 24 142.48 -97.96 21.29
C ALA A 24 141.56 -96.96 22.01
N GLU A 25 142.01 -95.74 22.29
CA GLU A 25 141.26 -94.71 23.01
C GLU A 25 140.34 -93.88 22.09
N THR A 26 140.58 -93.89 20.77
CA THR A 26 139.68 -93.26 19.78
C THR A 26 139.41 -94.18 18.57
N PRO A 27 138.64 -95.26 18.72
CA PRO A 27 138.27 -96.11 17.60
C PRO A 27 137.08 -95.48 16.86
N LEU A 28 137.33 -94.40 16.12
CA LEU A 28 136.45 -93.99 15.04
C LEU A 28 137.02 -94.56 13.75
N THR A 29 136.40 -95.61 13.23
CA THR A 29 136.77 -96.12 11.92
C THR A 29 136.39 -95.08 10.86
N LEU A 30 137.15 -95.01 9.75
CA LEU A 30 136.89 -94.06 8.66
C LEU A 30 135.44 -94.12 8.17
N ASN A 31 134.84 -95.31 8.19
CA ASN A 31 133.45 -95.54 7.79
C ASN A 31 132.44 -94.93 8.78
N GLU A 32 132.70 -94.94 10.08
CA GLU A 32 131.81 -94.32 11.09
C GLU A 32 131.87 -92.79 11.04
N ILE A 33 133.05 -92.22 10.77
CA ILE A 33 133.19 -90.78 10.53
C ILE A 33 132.42 -90.37 9.26
N GLN A 34 132.51 -91.18 8.20
CA GLN A 34 131.73 -90.95 6.98
C GLN A 34 130.23 -91.07 7.23
N ALA A 35 129.77 -92.08 7.98
CA ALA A 35 128.37 -92.23 8.34
C ALA A 35 127.84 -91.08 9.21
N GLN A 36 128.65 -90.56 10.15
CA GLN A 36 128.29 -89.36 10.92
C GLN A 36 128.22 -88.11 10.04
N MET A 37 129.18 -87.93 9.13
CA MET A 37 129.15 -86.82 8.17
C MET A 37 127.93 -86.91 7.24
N ASP A 38 127.61 -88.08 6.73
CA ASP A 38 126.44 -88.30 5.88
C ASP A 38 125.14 -88.19 6.67
N GLY A 39 125.12 -88.58 7.94
CA GLY A 39 124.01 -88.36 8.87
C GLY A 39 123.79 -86.86 9.15
N MET A 40 124.86 -86.09 9.35
CA MET A 40 124.78 -84.62 9.46
C MET A 40 124.29 -83.99 8.16
N ARG A 41 124.82 -84.42 7.00
CA ARG A 41 124.34 -83.96 5.68
C ARG A 41 122.87 -84.27 5.46
N ALA A 42 122.41 -85.47 5.80
CA ALA A 42 121.01 -85.86 5.72
C ALA A 42 120.13 -85.07 6.70
N GLY A 43 120.60 -84.85 7.93
CA GLY A 43 119.92 -84.02 8.91
C GLY A 43 119.73 -82.58 8.43
N HIS A 44 120.79 -81.99 7.84
CA HIS A 44 120.72 -80.69 7.21
C HIS A 44 119.78 -80.68 6.01
N ALA A 45 119.86 -81.67 5.12
CA ALA A 45 118.98 -81.76 3.95
C ALA A 45 117.50 -81.91 4.33
N VAL A 46 117.18 -82.70 5.37
CA VAL A 46 115.80 -82.83 5.88
C VAL A 46 115.34 -81.54 6.56
N ALA A 47 116.19 -80.87 7.32
CA ALA A 47 115.87 -79.57 7.93
C ALA A 47 115.64 -78.49 6.87
N GLU A 48 116.49 -78.43 5.84
CA GLU A 48 116.35 -77.54 4.69
C GLU A 48 115.05 -77.82 3.93
N ARG A 49 114.74 -79.09 3.63
CA ARG A 49 113.49 -79.45 2.97
C ARG A 49 112.25 -79.10 3.79
N LYS A 50 112.30 -79.30 5.12
CA LYS A 50 111.21 -78.89 6.01
C LYS A 50 111.01 -77.37 5.99
N LEU A 51 112.11 -76.60 6.04
CA LEU A 51 112.05 -75.15 5.94
C LEU A 51 111.49 -74.70 4.59
N GLU A 52 111.93 -75.30 3.48
CA GLU A 52 111.39 -75.05 2.15
C GLU A 52 109.89 -75.30 2.07
N LEU A 53 109.41 -76.43 2.61
CA LEU A 53 107.99 -76.76 2.63
C LEU A 53 107.21 -75.75 3.48
N THR A 54 107.67 -75.42 4.68
CA THR A 54 107.00 -74.40 5.50
C THR A 54 107.02 -73.02 4.83
N LEU A 55 108.10 -72.66 4.13
CA LEU A 55 108.18 -71.42 3.38
C LEU A 55 107.20 -71.43 2.19
N GLN A 56 107.01 -72.57 1.53
CA GLN A 56 106.02 -72.74 0.48
C GLN A 56 104.60 -72.61 1.04
N ASP A 57 104.28 -73.29 2.14
CA ASP A 57 102.96 -73.21 2.80
C ASP A 57 102.63 -71.77 3.23
N GLU A 58 103.59 -71.05 3.82
CA GLU A 58 103.38 -69.65 4.21
C GLU A 58 103.27 -68.72 3.00
N LYS A 59 104.00 -68.99 1.90
CA LYS A 59 103.82 -68.26 0.63
C LYS A 59 102.44 -68.49 0.03
N GLU A 60 101.93 -69.72 0.06
CA GLU A 60 100.59 -70.05 -0.41
C GLU A 60 99.51 -69.37 0.43
N LYS A 61 99.62 -69.41 1.78
CA LYS A 61 98.72 -68.69 2.68
C LYS A 61 98.77 -67.17 2.44
N ALA A 62 99.96 -66.59 2.29
CA ALA A 62 100.12 -65.18 2.00
C ALA A 62 99.47 -64.81 0.64
N ALA A 63 99.62 -65.65 -0.38
CA ALA A 63 98.96 -65.45 -1.67
C ALA A 63 97.43 -65.49 -1.55
N LEU A 64 96.87 -66.45 -0.80
CA LEU A 64 95.42 -66.51 -0.53
C LEU A 64 94.92 -65.27 0.22
N GLN A 65 95.64 -64.82 1.24
CA GLN A 65 95.29 -63.61 1.99
C GLN A 65 95.33 -62.35 1.12
N LEU A 66 96.30 -62.22 0.21
CA LEU A 66 96.33 -61.10 -0.75
C LEU A 66 95.12 -61.11 -1.68
N VAL A 67 94.68 -62.30 -2.14
CA VAL A 67 93.46 -62.43 -2.96
C VAL A 67 92.22 -62.02 -2.17
N GLU A 68 92.09 -62.48 -0.92
CA GLU A 68 90.98 -62.11 -0.03
C GLU A 68 90.96 -60.61 0.29
N LEU A 69 92.11 -60.01 0.61
CA LEU A 69 92.24 -58.57 0.81
C LEU A 69 91.85 -57.81 -0.45
N GLY A 70 92.30 -58.24 -1.62
CA GLY A 70 91.89 -57.66 -2.90
C GLY A 70 90.39 -57.81 -3.18
N ALA A 71 89.74 -58.88 -2.72
CA ALA A 71 88.28 -59.02 -2.78
C ALA A 71 87.56 -58.07 -1.82
N ARG A 72 88.02 -57.97 -0.57
CA ARG A 72 87.46 -57.05 0.44
C ARG A 72 87.63 -55.59 0.06
N GLU A 73 88.77 -55.22 -0.51
CA GLU A 73 89.00 -53.88 -1.04
C GLU A 73 88.07 -53.53 -2.20
N ARG A 74 87.80 -54.48 -3.10
CA ARG A 74 86.82 -54.29 -4.18
C ARG A 74 85.42 -54.09 -3.62
N LEU A 75 85.00 -54.90 -2.66
CA LEU A 75 83.71 -54.73 -1.98
C LEU A 75 83.62 -53.39 -1.25
N ALA A 76 84.67 -52.97 -0.54
CA ALA A 76 84.71 -51.68 0.14
C ALA A 76 84.65 -50.50 -0.85
N ARG A 77 85.30 -50.62 -2.01
CA ARG A 77 85.19 -49.62 -3.09
C ARG A 77 83.78 -49.55 -3.66
N ASN A 78 83.15 -50.68 -3.93
CA ASN A 78 81.78 -50.73 -4.44
C ASN A 78 80.79 -50.13 -3.43
N LEU A 79 80.86 -50.54 -2.15
CA LEU A 79 80.01 -49.98 -1.10
C LEU A 79 80.20 -48.47 -0.92
N LYS A 80 81.43 -47.97 -1.04
CA LYS A 80 81.69 -46.51 -1.03
C LYS A 80 81.05 -45.80 -2.22
N ALA A 81 81.11 -46.39 -3.42
CA ALA A 81 80.46 -45.83 -4.59
C ALA A 81 78.93 -45.83 -4.44
N ASP A 82 78.34 -46.90 -3.91
CA ASP A 82 76.91 -46.99 -3.64
C ASP A 82 76.45 -45.96 -2.59
N LEU A 83 77.26 -45.75 -1.54
CA LEU A 83 76.98 -44.71 -0.55
C LEU A 83 77.02 -43.32 -1.16
N ALA A 84 78.04 -43.01 -1.98
CA ALA A 84 78.13 -41.73 -2.68
C ALA A 84 76.92 -41.50 -3.61
N ALA A 85 76.52 -42.53 -4.37
CA ALA A 85 75.34 -42.46 -5.23
C ALA A 85 74.05 -42.23 -4.40
N ARG A 86 73.91 -42.89 -3.24
CA ARG A 86 72.79 -42.67 -2.33
C ARG A 86 72.79 -41.26 -1.77
N ASP A 87 73.93 -40.73 -1.36
CA ASP A 87 74.06 -39.36 -0.85
C ASP A 87 73.65 -38.33 -1.90
N GLU A 88 74.03 -38.54 -3.18
CA GLU A 88 73.56 -37.72 -4.30
C GLU A 88 72.04 -37.81 -4.49
N THR A 89 71.46 -39.02 -4.41
CA THR A 89 69.99 -39.16 -4.50
C THR A 89 69.26 -38.50 -3.33
N ILE A 90 69.80 -38.59 -2.10
CA ILE A 90 69.23 -37.96 -0.92
C ILE A 90 69.28 -36.44 -1.08
N ALA A 91 70.42 -35.89 -1.51
CA ALA A 91 70.56 -34.46 -1.77
C ALA A 91 69.55 -33.97 -2.83
N ALA A 92 69.37 -34.72 -3.92
CA ALA A 92 68.39 -34.40 -4.95
C ALA A 92 66.94 -34.47 -4.45
N LEU A 93 66.61 -35.46 -3.60
CA LEU A 93 65.28 -35.58 -3.00
C LEU A 93 65.01 -34.45 -1.99
N CYS A 94 66.00 -34.09 -1.16
CA CYS A 94 65.89 -32.98 -0.23
C CYS A 94 65.67 -31.65 -0.97
N ALA A 95 66.38 -31.41 -2.08
CA ALA A 95 66.17 -30.23 -2.91
C ALA A 95 64.76 -30.18 -3.49
N ARG A 96 64.26 -31.30 -4.03
CA ARG A 96 62.87 -31.38 -4.54
C ARG A 96 61.84 -31.17 -3.45
N LEU A 97 62.05 -31.71 -2.26
CA LEU A 97 61.15 -31.50 -1.11
C LEU A 97 61.12 -30.02 -0.72
N ALA A 98 62.26 -29.36 -0.62
CA ALA A 98 62.34 -27.93 -0.33
C ALA A 98 61.62 -27.08 -1.40
N ASP A 99 61.78 -27.41 -2.68
CA ASP A 99 61.06 -26.73 -3.77
C ASP A 99 59.54 -26.93 -3.67
N HIS A 100 59.09 -28.14 -3.34
CA HIS A 100 57.67 -28.44 -3.14
C HIS A 100 57.10 -27.72 -1.92
N GLU A 101 57.82 -27.69 -0.79
CA GLU A 101 57.43 -26.93 0.40
C GLU A 101 57.30 -25.44 0.07
N GLN A 102 58.27 -24.86 -0.65
CA GLN A 102 58.20 -23.47 -1.06
C GLN A 102 57.00 -23.19 -1.99
N ASN A 103 56.68 -24.11 -2.90
CA ASN A 103 55.54 -23.98 -3.80
C ASN A 103 54.21 -24.14 -3.06
N LEU A 104 54.14 -25.02 -2.06
CA LEU A 104 52.99 -25.14 -1.19
C LEU A 104 52.80 -23.86 -0.37
N GLU A 105 53.85 -23.29 0.21
CA GLU A 105 53.77 -22.01 0.92
C GLU A 105 53.32 -20.85 0.03
N LYS A 106 53.82 -20.77 -1.21
CA LYS A 106 53.35 -19.77 -2.19
C LYS A 106 51.87 -19.98 -2.51
N SER A 107 51.45 -21.22 -2.71
CA SER A 107 50.07 -21.55 -3.04
C SER A 107 49.12 -21.27 -1.87
N THR A 108 49.51 -21.57 -0.63
CA THR A 108 48.70 -21.25 0.57
C THR A 108 48.60 -19.75 0.81
N LYS A 109 49.68 -18.99 0.58
CA LYS A 109 49.64 -17.52 0.61
C LYS A 109 48.71 -16.96 -0.46
N ASN A 110 48.76 -17.49 -1.68
CA ASN A 110 47.85 -17.09 -2.75
C ASN A 110 46.39 -17.44 -2.43
N LEU A 111 46.13 -18.67 -1.96
CA LEU A 111 44.80 -19.12 -1.56
C LEU A 111 44.21 -18.23 -0.46
N SER A 112 44.94 -18.03 0.64
CA SER A 112 44.50 -17.15 1.73
C SER A 112 44.30 -15.69 1.29
N GLY A 113 45.08 -15.21 0.31
CA GLY A 113 44.87 -13.91 -0.32
C GLY A 113 43.55 -13.86 -1.12
N THR A 114 43.28 -14.89 -1.93
CA THR A 114 42.03 -15.00 -2.69
C THR A 114 40.81 -15.20 -1.80
N GLU A 115 40.92 -15.95 -0.71
CA GLU A 115 39.87 -16.14 0.29
C GLU A 115 39.48 -14.81 0.93
N LYS A 116 40.46 -14.01 1.39
CA LYS A 116 40.19 -12.66 1.93
C LYS A 116 39.53 -11.74 0.92
N SER A 117 39.97 -11.78 -0.35
CA SER A 117 39.33 -10.98 -1.41
C SER A 117 37.89 -11.44 -1.70
N LEU A 118 37.64 -12.75 -1.62
CA LEU A 118 36.31 -13.33 -1.78
C LEU A 118 35.38 -12.92 -0.63
N GLU A 119 35.86 -12.98 0.62
CA GLU A 119 35.13 -12.52 1.81
C GLU A 119 34.80 -11.02 1.75
N GLN A 120 35.75 -10.20 1.29
CA GLN A 120 35.49 -8.77 1.06
C GLN A 120 34.38 -8.58 0.03
N ARG A 121 34.45 -9.25 -1.13
CA ARG A 121 33.43 -9.17 -2.18
C ARG A 121 32.07 -9.72 -1.72
N SER A 122 32.03 -10.80 -0.94
CA SER A 122 30.77 -11.31 -0.40
C SER A 122 30.13 -10.30 0.56
N SER A 123 30.93 -9.64 1.41
CA SER A 123 30.44 -8.59 2.30
C SER A 123 29.91 -7.36 1.52
N GLU A 124 30.58 -6.97 0.42
CA GLU A 124 30.13 -5.90 -0.45
C GLU A 124 28.83 -6.26 -1.18
N LEU A 125 28.70 -7.50 -1.66
CA LEU A 125 27.47 -7.99 -2.29
C LEU A 125 26.30 -8.04 -1.30
N GLU A 126 26.53 -8.45 -0.05
CA GLU A 126 25.51 -8.40 1.00
C GLU A 126 25.06 -6.96 1.28
N LEU A 127 26.00 -6.02 1.39
CA LEU A 127 25.69 -4.61 1.58
C LEU A 127 24.90 -4.03 0.40
N LEU A 128 25.30 -4.37 -0.83
CA LEU A 128 24.62 -3.93 -2.04
C LEU A 128 23.21 -4.52 -2.12
N ASN A 129 23.02 -5.80 -1.78
CA ASN A 129 21.71 -6.44 -1.71
C ASN A 129 20.80 -5.78 -0.67
N ARG A 130 21.33 -5.43 0.52
CA ARG A 130 20.58 -4.67 1.53
C ARG A 130 20.16 -3.30 1.00
N ARG A 131 21.06 -2.58 0.31
CA ARG A 131 20.75 -1.29 -0.32
C ARG A 131 19.68 -1.42 -1.41
N MET A 132 19.79 -2.43 -2.27
CA MET A 132 18.80 -2.70 -3.31
C MET A 132 17.43 -3.05 -2.73
N SER A 133 17.38 -3.86 -1.67
CA SER A 133 16.14 -4.16 -0.95
C SER A 133 15.52 -2.89 -0.36
N ASN A 134 16.31 -2.03 0.28
CA ASN A 134 15.83 -0.76 0.80
C ASN A 134 15.32 0.18 -0.30
N LEU A 135 16.02 0.25 -1.44
CA LEU A 135 15.57 1.05 -2.59
C LEU A 135 14.29 0.49 -3.22
N ALA A 136 14.13 -0.83 -3.27
CA ALA A 136 12.91 -1.46 -3.72
C ALA A 136 11.73 -1.13 -2.79
N ILE A 137 11.91 -1.25 -1.47
CA ILE A 137 10.89 -0.86 -0.48
C ILE A 137 10.51 0.62 -0.63
N ASN A 138 11.50 1.51 -0.80
CA ASN A 138 11.24 2.93 -1.00
C ASN A 138 10.53 3.22 -2.34
N SER A 139 10.86 2.48 -3.39
CA SER A 139 10.16 2.57 -4.68
C SER A 139 8.70 2.14 -4.53
N ASP A 140 8.44 1.02 -3.85
CA ASP A 140 7.09 0.51 -3.61
C ASP A 140 6.29 1.49 -2.75
N SER A 141 6.90 2.10 -1.72
CA SER A 141 6.23 3.12 -0.91
C SER A 141 5.88 4.37 -1.74
N LEU A 142 6.78 4.84 -2.59
CA LEU A 142 6.52 5.98 -3.48
C LEU A 142 5.46 5.66 -4.53
N GLN A 143 5.38 4.42 -5.02
CA GLN A 143 4.31 3.98 -5.93
C GLN A 143 2.94 3.98 -5.24
N ILE A 144 2.87 3.53 -3.98
CA ILE A 144 1.65 3.59 -3.18
C ILE A 144 1.24 5.06 -2.95
N GLU A 145 2.19 5.94 -2.61
CA GLU A 145 1.92 7.37 -2.44
C GLU A 145 1.44 8.02 -3.75
N LEU A 146 2.05 7.70 -4.88
CA LEU A 146 1.64 8.22 -6.19
C LEU A 146 0.22 7.73 -6.52
N ALA A 147 -0.09 6.45 -6.32
CA ALA A 147 -1.44 5.93 -6.52
C ALA A 147 -2.48 6.60 -5.60
N ALA A 148 -2.12 6.86 -4.34
CA ALA A 148 -2.97 7.61 -3.40
C ALA A 148 -3.17 9.08 -3.85
N GLN A 149 -2.12 9.73 -4.36
CA GLN A 149 -2.23 11.09 -4.93
C GLN A 149 -3.08 11.11 -6.20
N SER A 150 -2.92 10.13 -7.10
CA SER A 150 -3.75 9.99 -8.31
C SER A 150 -5.22 9.84 -7.97
N THR A 151 -5.58 8.95 -7.03
CA THR A 151 -6.98 8.83 -6.57
C THR A 151 -7.48 10.10 -5.90
N ARG A 152 -6.63 10.83 -5.16
CA ARG A 152 -7.00 12.14 -4.59
C ARG A 152 -7.26 13.18 -5.67
N ILE A 153 -6.45 13.21 -6.72
CA ILE A 153 -6.65 14.09 -7.88
C ILE A 153 -7.94 13.74 -8.61
N GLU A 154 -8.23 12.45 -8.83
CA GLU A 154 -9.48 12.00 -9.44
C GLU A 154 -10.70 12.45 -8.63
N ASN A 155 -10.70 12.21 -7.31
CA ASN A 155 -11.77 12.66 -6.42
C ASN A 155 -11.96 14.18 -6.46
N LEU A 156 -10.88 14.96 -6.36
CA LEU A 156 -10.95 16.43 -6.48
C LEU A 156 -11.45 16.87 -7.88
N SER A 157 -11.08 16.14 -8.93
CA SER A 157 -11.55 16.41 -10.28
C SER A 157 -13.06 16.17 -10.42
N ASP A 158 -13.58 15.14 -9.77
CA ASP A 158 -15.01 14.81 -9.78
C ASP A 158 -15.82 15.77 -8.89
N GLU A 159 -15.31 16.13 -7.71
CA GLU A 159 -15.85 17.21 -6.87
C GLU A 159 -15.93 18.53 -7.67
N LEU A 160 -14.89 18.85 -8.44
CA LEU A 160 -14.84 20.06 -9.25
C LEU A 160 -15.81 19.99 -10.45
N LYS A 161 -15.99 18.81 -11.08
CA LYS A 161 -17.03 18.60 -12.11
C LYS A 161 -18.42 18.76 -11.50
N GLN A 162 -18.68 18.18 -10.33
CA GLN A 162 -19.96 18.28 -9.63
C GLN A 162 -20.25 19.72 -9.20
N ALA A 163 -19.26 20.44 -8.66
CA ALA A 163 -19.40 21.85 -8.31
C ALA A 163 -19.65 22.73 -9.54
N ARG A 164 -19.01 22.43 -10.68
CA ARG A 164 -19.28 23.11 -11.96
C ARG A 164 -20.69 22.83 -12.48
N GLN A 165 -21.17 21.60 -12.38
CA GLN A 165 -22.54 21.23 -12.75
C GLN A 165 -23.54 21.95 -11.84
N GLY A 166 -23.38 21.87 -10.51
CA GLY A 166 -24.23 22.57 -9.56
C GLY A 166 -24.25 24.09 -9.76
N LYS A 167 -23.12 24.71 -10.11
CA LYS A 167 -23.09 26.13 -10.48
C LYS A 167 -23.89 26.41 -11.75
N ARG A 168 -23.77 25.58 -12.80
CA ARG A 168 -24.56 25.73 -14.03
C ARG A 168 -26.05 25.60 -13.75
N ASP A 169 -26.44 24.60 -12.98
CA ASP A 169 -27.85 24.38 -12.59
C ASP A 169 -28.37 25.56 -11.76
N SER A 170 -27.56 26.07 -10.81
CA SER A 170 -27.90 27.26 -10.02
C SER A 170 -28.02 28.51 -10.89
N ASP A 171 -27.11 28.71 -11.86
CA ASP A 171 -27.16 29.84 -12.80
C ASP A 171 -28.38 29.74 -13.73
N GLU A 172 -28.75 28.53 -14.17
CA GLU A 172 -29.98 28.28 -14.94
C GLU A 172 -31.24 28.55 -14.12
N GLN A 173 -31.28 28.10 -12.86
CA GLN A 173 -32.36 28.43 -11.93
C GLN A 173 -32.42 29.95 -11.70
N ARG A 174 -31.29 30.62 -11.52
CA ARG A 174 -31.23 32.09 -11.40
C ARG A 174 -31.81 32.78 -12.62
N ARG A 175 -31.45 32.33 -13.83
CA ARG A 175 -31.99 32.87 -15.09
C ARG A 175 -33.50 32.66 -15.22
N LYS A 176 -34.00 31.49 -14.84
CA LYS A 176 -35.45 31.20 -14.81
C LYS A 176 -36.17 32.13 -13.84
N VAL A 177 -35.69 32.25 -12.61
CA VAL A 177 -36.26 33.15 -11.60
C VAL A 177 -36.18 34.60 -12.04
N GLU A 178 -35.06 35.04 -12.62
CA GLU A 178 -34.93 36.41 -13.17
C GLU A 178 -35.92 36.65 -14.31
N ALA A 179 -36.13 35.69 -15.21
CA ALA A 179 -37.13 35.78 -16.28
C ALA A 179 -38.56 35.81 -15.73
N ASP A 180 -38.89 34.97 -14.75
CA ASP A 180 -40.20 34.97 -14.08
C ASP A 180 -40.45 36.29 -13.34
N LEU A 181 -39.42 36.85 -12.68
CA LEU A 181 -39.49 38.13 -12.00
C LEU A 181 -39.69 39.28 -13.01
N GLN A 182 -39.01 39.24 -14.16
CA GLN A 182 -39.25 40.18 -15.26
C GLN A 182 -40.67 40.05 -15.84
N ALA A 183 -41.16 38.82 -16.05
CA ALA A 183 -42.52 38.58 -16.53
C ALA A 183 -43.57 39.11 -15.53
N LEU A 184 -43.38 38.87 -14.24
CA LEU A 184 -44.22 39.41 -13.15
C LEU A 184 -44.13 40.93 -13.07
N GLN A 185 -42.95 41.52 -13.26
CA GLN A 185 -42.80 42.97 -13.33
C GLN A 185 -43.52 43.55 -14.55
N HIS A 186 -43.43 42.90 -15.71
CA HIS A 186 -44.15 43.31 -16.91
C HIS A 186 -45.67 43.20 -16.74
N SER A 187 -46.17 42.10 -16.15
CA SER A 187 -47.60 41.93 -15.89
C SER A 187 -48.09 42.91 -14.82
N SER A 188 -47.32 43.14 -13.75
CA SER A 188 -47.62 44.14 -12.73
C SER A 188 -47.62 45.56 -13.30
N ALA A 189 -46.65 45.90 -14.16
CA ALA A 189 -46.64 47.18 -14.87
C ALA A 189 -47.82 47.32 -15.84
N GLN A 190 -48.27 46.23 -16.46
CA GLN A 190 -49.45 46.21 -17.31
C GLN A 190 -50.74 46.40 -16.51
N GLU A 191 -50.87 45.73 -15.36
CA GLU A 191 -51.98 45.96 -14.43
C GLU A 191 -51.95 47.37 -13.84
N ALA A 192 -50.78 47.92 -13.50
CA ALA A 192 -50.64 49.30 -13.06
C ALA A 192 -51.05 50.31 -14.14
N LYS A 193 -50.72 50.05 -15.42
CA LYS A 193 -51.20 50.85 -16.55
C LYS A 193 -52.71 50.77 -16.71
N ARG A 194 -53.29 49.57 -16.62
CA ARG A 194 -54.75 49.36 -16.65
C ARG A 194 -55.43 50.09 -15.49
N SER A 195 -54.90 49.97 -14.28
CA SER A 195 -55.39 50.70 -13.11
C SER A 195 -55.30 52.22 -13.32
N ALA A 196 -54.19 52.75 -13.85
CA ALA A 196 -54.07 54.17 -14.18
C ALA A 196 -55.04 54.62 -15.30
N GLU A 197 -55.34 53.76 -16.27
CA GLU A 197 -56.38 54.01 -17.28
C GLU A 197 -57.78 54.02 -16.65
N PHE A 198 -58.08 53.06 -15.78
CA PHE A 198 -59.33 53.02 -15.03
C PHE A 198 -59.46 54.22 -14.07
N GLU A 199 -58.39 54.66 -13.42
CA GLU A 199 -58.34 55.88 -12.61
C GLU A 199 -58.61 57.12 -13.47
N LYS A 200 -58.03 57.22 -14.67
CA LYS A 200 -58.35 58.31 -15.62
C LYS A 200 -59.81 58.27 -16.08
N GLN A 201 -60.35 57.08 -16.34
CA GLN A 201 -61.76 56.92 -16.67
C GLN A 201 -62.66 57.31 -15.51
N ALA A 202 -62.31 56.92 -14.28
CA ALA A 202 -63.00 57.31 -13.06
C ALA A 202 -62.94 58.82 -12.86
N HIS A 203 -61.77 59.46 -13.01
CA HIS A 203 -61.63 60.91 -12.99
C HIS A 203 -62.43 61.59 -14.09
N GLY A 204 -62.47 61.04 -15.30
CA GLY A 204 -63.28 61.54 -16.41
C GLY A 204 -64.78 61.43 -16.14
N LEU A 205 -65.23 60.33 -15.52
CA LEU A 205 -66.62 60.15 -15.08
C LEU A 205 -66.94 61.07 -13.90
N MET A 206 -66.04 61.26 -12.95
CA MET A 206 -66.17 62.24 -11.87
C MET A 206 -66.24 63.67 -12.40
N ALA A 207 -65.42 64.02 -13.40
CA ALA A 207 -65.48 65.32 -14.06
C ALA A 207 -66.83 65.51 -14.77
N LYS A 208 -67.29 64.50 -15.51
CA LYS A 208 -68.64 64.50 -16.11
C LYS A 208 -69.74 64.62 -15.06
N LEU A 209 -69.63 63.91 -13.94
CA LEU A 209 -70.56 64.03 -12.82
C LEU A 209 -70.54 65.45 -12.26
N SER A 210 -69.36 66.02 -12.00
CA SER A 210 -69.22 67.40 -11.52
C SER A 210 -69.74 68.43 -12.54
N ASP A 211 -69.61 68.19 -13.85
CA ASP A 211 -70.19 69.03 -14.90
C ASP A 211 -71.71 68.88 -14.92
N THR A 212 -72.25 67.68 -14.73
CA THR A 212 -73.70 67.46 -14.62
C THR A 212 -74.26 68.05 -13.33
N GLU A 213 -73.55 67.94 -12.21
CA GLU A 213 -73.88 68.56 -10.93
C GLU A 213 -73.77 70.09 -11.02
N ALA A 214 -72.76 70.63 -11.72
CA ALA A 214 -72.66 72.06 -11.97
C ALA A 214 -73.76 72.54 -12.93
N ARG A 215 -74.15 71.74 -13.94
CA ARG A 215 -75.32 72.01 -14.80
C ARG A 215 -76.61 71.94 -13.99
N LEU A 216 -76.78 70.95 -13.12
CA LEU A 216 -77.90 70.83 -12.19
C LEU A 216 -77.93 72.02 -11.25
N SER A 217 -76.81 72.39 -10.62
CA SER A 217 -76.70 73.59 -9.76
C SER A 217 -77.02 74.87 -10.52
N ARG A 218 -76.61 75.00 -11.79
CA ARG A 218 -77.03 76.13 -12.65
C ARG A 218 -78.53 76.09 -12.91
N ARG A 219 -79.11 74.92 -13.20
CA ARG A 219 -80.56 74.72 -13.39
C ARG A 219 -81.33 74.98 -12.10
N GLU A 220 -80.81 74.58 -10.95
CA GLU A 220 -81.35 74.87 -9.62
C GLU A 220 -81.28 76.37 -9.35
N LYS A 221 -80.18 77.05 -9.64
CA LYS A 221 -80.09 78.51 -9.55
C LYS A 221 -81.00 79.23 -10.54
N GLU A 222 -81.23 78.67 -11.73
CA GLU A 222 -82.23 79.17 -12.68
C GLU A 222 -83.65 78.94 -12.17
N ILE A 223 -83.95 77.78 -11.61
CA ILE A 223 -85.20 77.46 -10.92
C ILE A 223 -85.39 78.41 -9.73
N GLU A 224 -84.35 78.71 -8.96
CA GLU A 224 -84.39 79.66 -7.84
C GLU A 224 -84.67 81.08 -8.33
N ARG A 225 -84.04 81.53 -9.43
CA ARG A 225 -84.35 82.84 -10.06
C ARG A 225 -85.76 82.86 -10.66
N ILE A 226 -86.23 81.75 -11.25
CA ILE A 226 -87.60 81.62 -11.75
C ILE A 226 -88.57 81.61 -10.58
N ASN A 227 -88.24 80.96 -9.46
CA ASN A 227 -89.02 80.96 -8.23
C ASN A 227 -89.02 82.32 -7.55
N GLU A 228 -87.93 83.10 -7.61
CA GLU A 228 -87.90 84.48 -7.16
C GLU A 228 -88.69 85.41 -8.08
N ARG A 229 -88.66 85.19 -9.40
CA ARG A 229 -89.54 85.88 -10.36
C ARG A 229 -91.01 85.50 -10.13
N LEU A 230 -91.31 84.24 -9.84
CA LEU A 230 -92.63 83.78 -9.42
C LEU A 230 -93.01 84.39 -8.07
N ARG A 231 -92.12 84.45 -7.07
CA ARG A 231 -92.38 85.13 -5.79
C ARG A 231 -92.65 86.63 -5.97
N LYS A 232 -91.99 87.31 -6.90
CA LYS A 232 -92.24 88.72 -7.22
C LYS A 232 -93.57 88.92 -7.97
N VAL A 233 -93.91 88.03 -8.90
CA VAL A 233 -95.23 88.01 -9.57
C VAL A 233 -96.37 87.61 -8.61
N LEU A 234 -96.09 86.73 -7.64
CA LEU A 234 -97.02 86.29 -6.60
C LEU A 234 -97.18 87.32 -5.46
N ALA A 235 -96.22 88.24 -5.27
CA ALA A 235 -96.32 89.33 -4.30
C ALA A 235 -97.15 90.53 -4.82
N GLU A 236 -97.25 90.69 -6.15
CA GLU A 236 -98.03 91.77 -6.79
C GLU A 236 -99.46 91.36 -7.17
N GLY A 237 -99.79 90.05 -7.16
CA GLY A 237 -101.13 89.50 -7.38
C GLY A 237 -101.90 89.21 -6.08
N ARG A 238 -102.07 90.22 -5.22
CA ARG A 238 -102.93 90.13 -4.03
C ARG A 238 -104.40 89.98 -4.47
N LYS A 239 -105.18 89.17 -3.73
CA LYS A 239 -106.66 89.21 -3.63
C LYS A 239 -107.46 88.49 -4.73
N GLN A 240 -107.78 87.21 -4.49
CA GLN A 240 -109.14 86.66 -4.62
C GLN A 240 -109.15 85.22 -4.09
N GLY A 241 -110.31 84.78 -3.61
CA GLY A 241 -110.45 83.70 -2.63
C GLY A 241 -110.54 82.28 -3.20
N SER A 242 -110.63 81.35 -2.24
CA SER A 242 -111.08 79.96 -2.35
C SER A 242 -110.14 79.01 -3.12
N SER A 243 -109.98 77.74 -2.80
CA SER A 243 -110.41 76.83 -1.73
C SER A 243 -109.69 75.49 -2.01
N VAL A 244 -109.96 74.47 -1.19
CA VAL A 244 -109.80 73.02 -1.48
C VAL A 244 -108.46 72.39 -1.04
N LEU A 245 -108.54 71.71 0.13
CA LEU A 245 -108.31 70.25 0.36
C LEU A 245 -106.92 69.67 0.02
N ASP A 246 -106.36 68.62 0.62
CA ASP A 246 -106.66 67.71 1.74
C ASP A 246 -105.36 66.90 2.01
N VAL A 247 -105.35 66.19 3.12
CA VAL A 247 -104.50 65.08 3.63
C VAL A 247 -104.17 64.01 2.52
N PRO A 248 -103.24 63.00 2.62
CA PRO A 248 -102.59 62.38 3.78
C PRO A 248 -101.10 61.95 3.73
N ARG A 249 -100.62 61.65 4.94
CA ARG A 249 -99.61 60.62 5.29
C ARG A 249 -100.04 59.21 4.87
N GLY A 250 -99.09 58.39 4.42
CA GLY A 250 -99.16 56.93 4.57
C GLY A 250 -98.99 56.11 3.30
N LYS A 251 -97.73 55.94 2.84
CA LYS A 251 -97.28 54.83 1.97
C LYS A 251 -95.77 54.55 2.13
N GLN A 252 -95.27 54.43 3.36
CA GLN A 252 -93.89 53.96 3.60
C GLN A 252 -93.81 52.64 4.39
N ALA A 253 -94.90 52.18 5.00
CA ALA A 253 -94.90 50.94 5.78
C ALA A 253 -95.04 49.64 4.95
N VAL A 254 -95.26 49.70 3.63
CA VAL A 254 -95.39 48.50 2.77
C VAL A 254 -94.10 48.19 2.02
N VAL A 255 -93.25 49.18 1.76
CA VAL A 255 -91.98 48.99 1.05
C VAL A 255 -90.91 48.42 2.00
N GLU A 256 -90.82 48.93 3.23
CA GLU A 256 -89.90 48.39 4.24
C GLU A 256 -90.25 46.95 4.65
N ALA A 257 -91.53 46.56 4.61
CA ALA A 257 -91.95 45.19 4.92
C ALA A 257 -91.57 44.18 3.83
N GLN A 258 -91.59 44.59 2.55
CA GLN A 258 -91.14 43.75 1.43
C GLN A 258 -89.61 43.66 1.38
N GLU A 259 -88.91 44.77 1.58
CA GLU A 259 -87.45 44.81 1.64
C GLU A 259 -86.90 44.02 2.84
N ALA A 260 -87.55 44.09 4.01
CA ALA A 260 -87.16 43.31 5.19
C ALA A 260 -87.49 41.81 5.08
N LYS A 261 -88.35 41.39 4.15
CA LYS A 261 -88.61 39.97 3.86
C LYS A 261 -87.56 39.43 2.88
N ILE A 262 -87.29 40.17 1.80
CA ILE A 262 -86.25 39.83 0.81
C ILE A 262 -84.87 39.78 1.46
N LEU A 263 -84.52 40.79 2.27
CA LEU A 263 -83.23 40.82 2.97
C LEU A 263 -83.09 39.67 3.98
N ARG A 264 -84.18 39.24 4.63
CA ARG A 264 -84.17 38.06 5.50
C ARG A 264 -83.95 36.76 4.74
N GLU A 265 -84.53 36.63 3.55
CA GLU A 265 -84.31 35.45 2.69
C GLU A 265 -82.88 35.40 2.16
N GLU A 266 -82.32 36.53 1.73
CA GLU A 266 -80.92 36.62 1.28
C GLU A 266 -79.92 36.37 2.40
N MET A 267 -80.14 36.95 3.60
CA MET A 267 -79.29 36.69 4.76
C MET A 267 -79.35 35.22 5.20
N ASN A 268 -80.54 34.60 5.17
CA ASN A 268 -80.68 33.18 5.50
C ASN A 268 -80.06 32.27 4.45
N ALA A 269 -80.11 32.64 3.16
CA ALA A 269 -79.42 31.92 2.09
C ALA A 269 -77.90 31.99 2.26
N LEU A 270 -77.35 33.18 2.50
CA LEU A 270 -75.92 33.38 2.73
C LEU A 270 -75.43 32.65 3.98
N ALA A 271 -76.19 32.72 5.08
CA ALA A 271 -75.89 32.01 6.32
C ALA A 271 -75.85 30.49 6.09
N SER A 272 -76.78 29.93 5.33
CA SER A 272 -76.78 28.49 5.02
C SER A 272 -75.57 28.06 4.20
N GLN A 273 -75.11 28.90 3.27
CA GLN A 273 -73.97 28.61 2.42
C GLN A 273 -72.64 28.68 3.18
N VAL A 274 -72.48 29.68 4.06
CA VAL A 274 -71.29 29.82 4.91
C VAL A 274 -71.20 28.67 5.91
N VAL A 275 -72.31 28.31 6.57
CA VAL A 275 -72.35 27.18 7.52
C VAL A 275 -72.07 25.86 6.81
N ALA A 276 -72.60 25.65 5.60
CA ALA A 276 -72.29 24.46 4.80
C ALA A 276 -70.81 24.39 4.37
N MET A 277 -70.20 25.53 4.03
CA MET A 277 -68.78 25.62 3.68
C MET A 277 -67.88 25.33 4.90
N VAL A 278 -68.21 25.85 6.07
CA VAL A 278 -67.49 25.60 7.33
C VAL A 278 -67.60 24.13 7.74
N ALA A 279 -68.81 23.56 7.68
CA ALA A 279 -69.00 22.13 7.96
C ALA A 279 -68.20 21.22 7.01
N ARG A 280 -67.98 21.65 5.76
CA ARG A 280 -67.13 20.94 4.79
C ARG A 280 -65.64 21.05 5.12
N LEU A 281 -65.18 22.21 5.57
CA LEU A 281 -63.78 22.44 5.95
C LEU A 281 -63.41 21.70 7.25
N GLU A 282 -64.35 21.61 8.20
CA GLU A 282 -64.15 20.92 9.49
C GLU A 282 -64.29 19.39 9.40
N GLY A 283 -64.91 18.86 8.33
CA GLY A 283 -65.02 17.43 8.09
C GLY A 283 -66.08 16.71 8.94
N PRO A 284 -66.07 15.36 8.99
CA PRO A 284 -67.17 14.55 9.54
C PRO A 284 -67.37 14.70 11.06
N ALA A 285 -66.38 15.23 11.79
CA ALA A 285 -66.45 15.46 13.23
C ALA A 285 -66.92 16.88 13.63
N SER A 286 -67.41 17.69 12.68
CA SER A 286 -67.90 19.03 12.99
C SER A 286 -69.14 18.97 13.90
N PRO A 287 -69.18 19.76 15.01
CA PRO A 287 -70.35 19.84 15.89
C PRO A 287 -71.61 20.34 15.17
N ILE A 288 -71.47 20.98 14.01
CA ILE A 288 -72.58 21.43 13.16
C ILE A 288 -73.36 20.23 12.60
N ASN A 289 -72.68 19.14 12.23
CA ASN A 289 -73.34 17.95 11.69
C ASN A 289 -74.14 17.22 12.77
N GLU A 290 -73.66 17.19 14.02
CA GLU A 290 -74.40 16.65 15.17
C GLU A 290 -75.65 17.49 15.49
N LEU A 291 -75.54 18.82 15.42
CA LEU A 291 -76.66 19.73 15.64
C LEU A 291 -77.72 19.63 14.54
N LEU A 292 -77.31 19.47 13.27
CA LEU A 292 -78.24 19.23 12.15
C LEU A 292 -78.96 17.88 12.28
N ALA A 293 -78.28 16.84 12.77
CA ALA A 293 -78.89 15.53 13.02
C ALA A 293 -79.93 15.57 14.16
N LYS A 294 -79.67 16.34 15.22
CA LYS A 294 -80.62 16.55 16.33
C LYS A 294 -81.80 17.45 15.93
N ALA A 295 -81.55 18.52 15.18
CA ALA A 295 -82.59 19.45 14.72
C ALA A 295 -83.60 18.82 13.74
N GLY A 296 -83.25 17.71 13.09
CA GLY A 296 -84.14 17.00 12.16
C GLY A 296 -85.29 16.24 12.80
N ASN A 297 -85.22 15.91 14.09
CA ASN A 297 -86.20 15.04 14.75
C ASN A 297 -87.22 15.77 15.63
N ASP A 298 -86.93 17.01 16.09
CA ASP A 298 -87.71 17.67 17.17
C ASP A 298 -88.38 19.00 16.80
N LEU A 299 -88.48 19.38 15.52
CA LEU A 299 -89.15 20.63 15.11
C LEU A 299 -90.43 20.37 14.29
N PRO A 300 -91.61 20.87 14.73
CA PRO A 300 -92.83 20.81 13.92
C PRO A 300 -92.69 21.65 12.65
N ARG A 301 -93.16 21.13 11.52
CA ARG A 301 -93.14 21.84 10.24
C ARG A 301 -94.11 23.04 10.31
N VAL A 302 -93.57 24.24 10.20
CA VAL A 302 -94.35 25.48 10.24
C VAL A 302 -94.73 25.86 8.81
N HIS A 303 -96.01 26.14 8.59
CA HIS A 303 -96.53 26.61 7.31
C HIS A 303 -96.81 28.12 7.37
N ASP A 304 -96.49 28.83 6.30
CA ASP A 304 -96.81 30.26 6.15
C ASP A 304 -98.33 30.47 5.96
N GLU A 305 -98.79 31.72 6.07
CA GLU A 305 -100.20 32.14 5.90
C GLU A 305 -100.82 31.73 4.55
N ASN A 306 -99.99 31.34 3.56
CA ASN A 306 -100.39 30.87 2.23
C ASN A 306 -100.38 29.33 2.08
N GLY A 307 -100.14 28.57 3.16
CA GLY A 307 -100.10 27.10 3.17
C GLY A 307 -98.77 26.48 2.72
N GLU A 308 -97.78 27.29 2.35
CA GLU A 308 -96.44 26.83 1.93
C GLU A 308 -95.56 26.48 3.13
N LEU A 309 -94.73 25.43 2.98
CA LEU A 309 -93.84 24.95 4.04
C LEU A 309 -92.67 25.93 4.21
N ILE A 310 -92.51 26.52 5.40
CA ILE A 310 -91.36 27.38 5.70
C ILE A 310 -90.11 26.51 5.80
N VAL A 311 -89.25 26.58 4.79
CA VAL A 311 -88.02 25.79 4.75
C VAL A 311 -87.05 26.31 5.81
N SER A 312 -86.79 25.50 6.83
CA SER A 312 -85.86 25.83 7.92
C SER A 312 -84.42 25.98 7.41
N LEU A 313 -83.61 26.77 8.12
CA LEU A 313 -82.19 26.93 7.81
C LEU A 313 -81.46 25.57 7.81
N ALA A 314 -81.81 24.67 8.74
CA ALA A 314 -81.25 23.32 8.83
C ALA A 314 -81.59 22.45 7.59
N ASP A 315 -82.76 22.66 6.99
CA ASP A 315 -83.18 21.93 5.78
C ASP A 315 -82.43 22.45 4.55
N ARG A 316 -82.20 23.77 4.46
CA ARG A 316 -81.39 24.37 3.39
C ARG A 316 -79.94 23.93 3.45
N ILE A 317 -79.35 23.86 4.65
CA ILE A 317 -77.96 23.37 4.82
C ILE A 317 -77.85 21.90 4.41
N ARG A 318 -78.82 21.04 4.77
CA ARG A 318 -78.87 19.64 4.31
C ARG A 318 -79.02 19.51 2.80
N ALA A 319 -79.87 20.31 2.18
CA ALA A 319 -80.03 20.34 0.72
C ALA A 319 -78.74 20.75 0.01
N LEU A 320 -78.00 21.74 0.54
CA LEU A 320 -76.70 22.16 0.01
C LEU A 320 -75.61 21.07 0.19
N GLN A 321 -75.58 20.37 1.33
CA GLN A 321 -74.67 19.24 1.55
C GLN A 321 -74.97 18.06 0.63
N ALA A 322 -76.25 17.73 0.43
CA ALA A 322 -76.68 16.68 -0.50
C ALA A 322 -76.28 17.01 -1.95
N ALA A 323 -76.56 18.22 -2.42
CA ALA A 323 -76.16 18.69 -3.75
C ALA A 323 -74.64 18.68 -3.95
N ALA A 324 -73.86 19.07 -2.93
CA ALA A 324 -72.40 19.00 -2.98
C ALA A 324 -71.87 17.56 -3.00
N SER A 325 -72.53 16.63 -2.30
CA SER A 325 -72.18 15.20 -2.31
C SER A 325 -72.51 14.50 -3.64
N GLU A 326 -73.60 14.90 -4.31
CA GLU A 326 -73.93 14.43 -5.66
C GLU A 326 -72.95 14.98 -6.71
N ALA A 327 -72.57 16.26 -6.61
CA ALA A 327 -71.55 16.85 -7.48
C ALA A 327 -70.18 16.14 -7.33
N GLY A 328 -69.80 15.74 -6.11
CA GLY A 328 -68.60 14.93 -5.86
C GLY A 328 -68.66 13.54 -6.51
N LYS A 329 -69.80 12.83 -6.41
CA LYS A 329 -69.99 11.52 -7.05
C LYS A 329 -69.94 11.57 -8.58
N THR A 330 -70.39 12.67 -9.19
CA THR A 330 -70.30 12.84 -10.65
C THR A 330 -68.87 13.14 -11.14
N ALA A 331 -68.01 13.74 -10.30
CA ALA A 331 -66.63 14.06 -10.63
C ALA A 331 -65.67 12.86 -10.52
N GLU A 332 -66.00 11.83 -9.72
CA GLU A 332 -65.23 10.58 -9.59
C GLU A 332 -65.63 9.49 -10.61
N SER A 333 -66.64 9.73 -11.46
CA SER A 333 -67.11 8.78 -12.48
C SER A 333 -66.58 9.05 -13.90
N ARG A 334 -65.46 9.76 -14.03
CA ARG A 334 -64.71 9.94 -15.29
C ARG A 334 -63.23 9.66 -15.12
#